data_AF-A0A8F1WI57-F1
#
_entry.id   AF-A0A8F1WI57-F1
#
_cell.length_a   1.000
_cell.length_b   1.000
_cell.length_c   1.000
_cell.angle_alpha   90.00
_cell.angle_beta   90.00
_cell.angle_gamma   90.00
#
_symmetry.space_group_name_H-M   'P 1'
#
loop_
_entity.id
_entity.type
_entity.pdbx_description
1 polymer ?
#
loop_
_entity_poly.entity_id
_entity_poly.type
_entity_poly.pdbx_seq_one_letter_code
_entity_poly.pdbx_strand_id
1 'polypeptide(L)'
;MIQKSRSADQAKFKRFARKKFCRFCAEKTPFIDYKDMRTLRSYVTERGKILPSRMTGTCAGHQRELTTAVKRARNIAMLSFMEK
;
A
#
# COMPACT_ATOMS: atom_id res chain seq x y z
N MET A 1 -36.49 -23.73 -36.58
CA MET A 1 -35.46 -22.85 -37.15
C MET A 1 -34.80 -22.04 -36.03
N ILE A 2 -33.50 -22.29 -35.79
CA ILE A 2 -32.44 -21.33 -35.36
C ILE A 2 -32.58 -20.74 -33.93
N GLN A 3 -31.94 -21.29 -32.88
CA GLN A 3 -30.61 -20.92 -32.31
C GLN A 3 -30.45 -19.39 -32.08
N LYS A 4 -30.05 -18.79 -30.94
CA LYS A 4 -28.89 -19.07 -30.07
C LYS A 4 -28.84 -18.02 -28.91
N SER A 5 -28.57 -18.47 -27.68
CA SER A 5 -27.84 -17.83 -26.56
C SER A 5 -27.24 -16.42 -26.73
N ARG A 6 -27.40 -15.49 -25.75
CA ARG A 6 -26.37 -14.52 -25.26
C ARG A 6 -26.75 -13.84 -23.91
N SER A 7 -26.46 -14.47 -22.77
CA SER A 7 -26.42 -13.78 -21.47
C SER A 7 -25.23 -14.23 -20.61
N ALA A 8 -24.16 -14.70 -21.27
CA ALA A 8 -22.91 -15.15 -20.66
C ALA A 8 -21.72 -14.22 -20.98
N ASP A 9 -21.98 -13.02 -21.50
CA ASP A 9 -20.95 -12.05 -21.92
C ASP A 9 -20.76 -10.90 -20.92
N GLN A 10 -21.04 -11.11 -19.63
CA GLN A 10 -20.41 -10.32 -18.58
C GLN A 10 -19.28 -11.12 -17.90
N ALA A 11 -18.58 -11.90 -18.73
CA ALA A 11 -17.34 -12.56 -18.36
C ALA A 11 -16.26 -11.49 -18.13
N LYS A 12 -16.08 -11.15 -16.85
CA LYS A 12 -14.74 -11.07 -16.24
C LYS A 12 -13.74 -10.16 -16.96
N PHE A 13 -14.06 -8.89 -17.15
CA PHE A 13 -13.01 -7.85 -17.07
C PHE A 13 -12.58 -7.64 -15.62
N LYS A 14 -12.18 -8.72 -14.92
CA LYS A 14 -11.22 -8.57 -13.82
C LYS A 14 -9.96 -8.09 -14.51
N ARG A 15 -9.82 -6.77 -14.64
CA ARG A 15 -8.54 -6.14 -15.00
C ARG A 15 -7.51 -6.82 -14.13
N PHE A 16 -6.65 -7.64 -14.74
CA PHE A 16 -5.52 -8.25 -14.07
C PHE A 16 -4.59 -7.11 -13.71
N ALA A 17 -4.92 -6.40 -12.62
CA ALA A 17 -4.08 -5.38 -12.06
C ALA A 17 -2.77 -6.09 -11.74
N ARG A 18 -1.70 -5.71 -12.45
CA ARG A 18 -0.36 -6.27 -12.24
C ARG A 18 -0.11 -6.27 -10.73
N LYS A 19 0.27 -7.44 -10.20
CA LYS A 19 0.67 -7.56 -8.79
C LYS A 19 1.77 -6.54 -8.55
N LYS A 20 1.48 -5.53 -7.73
CA LYS A 20 2.48 -4.54 -7.34
C LYS A 20 3.56 -5.27 -6.53
N PHE A 21 4.82 -5.03 -6.87
CA PHE A 21 5.95 -5.61 -6.16
C PHE A 21 6.28 -4.77 -4.94
N CYS A 22 6.81 -5.41 -3.89
CA CYS A 22 7.25 -4.69 -2.71
C CYS A 22 8.55 -3.95 -3.02
N ARG A 23 8.51 -2.62 -2.94
CA ARG A 23 9.68 -1.76 -3.17
C ARG A 23 10.83 -2.09 -2.22
N PHE A 24 10.54 -2.27 -0.94
CA PHE A 24 11.54 -2.62 0.08
C PHE A 24 12.24 -3.97 -0.18
N CYS A 25 11.52 -4.97 -0.71
CA CYS A 25 12.13 -6.23 -1.11
C CYS A 25 13.07 -6.06 -2.31
N ALA A 26 12.73 -5.19 -3.26
CA ALA A 26 13.54 -4.93 -4.45
C ALA A 26 14.80 -4.11 -4.14
N GLU A 27 14.67 -3.13 -3.23
CA GLU A 27 15.75 -2.22 -2.83
C GLU A 27 16.70 -2.86 -1.79
N LYS A 28 16.34 -4.03 -1.24
CA LYS A 28 17.08 -4.74 -0.17
C LYS A 28 17.43 -3.84 1.01
N THR A 29 16.57 -2.89 1.34
CA THR A 29 16.71 -2.10 2.56
C THR A 29 16.55 -3.02 3.78
N PRO A 30 17.57 -3.15 4.63
CA PRO A 30 17.56 -4.12 5.72
C PRO A 30 16.58 -3.75 6.84
N PHE A 31 16.25 -2.46 6.98
CA PHE A 31 15.36 -1.99 8.04
C PHE A 31 14.64 -0.70 7.62
N ILE A 32 13.37 -0.57 8.04
CA ILE A 32 12.56 0.65 7.83
C ILE A 32 12.59 1.47 9.12
N ASP A 33 13.44 2.49 9.14
CA ASP A 33 13.59 3.38 10.29
C ASP A 33 12.52 4.48 10.34
N TYR A 34 12.24 4.95 11.56
CA TYR A 34 11.31 6.07 11.78
C TYR A 34 11.95 7.44 11.50
N LYS A 35 13.28 7.49 11.35
CA LYS A 35 14.06 8.72 11.11
C LYS A 35 13.92 9.22 9.67
N ASP A 36 13.64 8.31 8.74
CA ASP A 36 13.54 8.62 7.30
C ASP A 36 12.16 9.18 6.95
N MET A 37 11.97 10.48 7.18
CA MET A 37 10.69 11.14 6.87
C MET A 37 10.30 11.05 5.40
N ARG A 38 11.29 11.04 4.49
CA ARG A 38 11.03 11.01 3.03
C ARG A 38 10.34 9.73 2.62
N THR A 39 10.81 8.58 3.11
CA THR A 39 10.23 7.29 2.78
C THR A 39 8.86 7.15 3.43
N LEU A 40 8.73 7.46 4.71
CA LEU A 40 7.48 7.32 5.47
C LEU A 40 6.35 8.19 4.92
N ARG A 41 6.64 9.43 4.48
CA ARG A 41 5.62 10.31 3.87
C ARG A 41 4.99 9.71 2.62
N SER A 42 5.74 8.95 1.81
CA SER A 42 5.18 8.26 0.64
C SER A 42 4.19 7.15 0.98
N TYR A 43 4.21 6.63 2.22
CA TYR A 43 3.32 5.57 2.70
C TYR A 43 2.21 6.09 3.62
N VAL A 44 2.09 7.42 3.73
CA VAL A 44 1.05 8.10 4.50
C VAL A 44 0.27 8.99 3.54
N THR A 45 -1.05 9.02 3.69
CA THR A 45 -1.90 9.96 2.95
C THR A 45 -1.67 11.37 3.45
N GLU A 46 -2.02 12.39 2.66
CA GLU A 46 -2.02 13.79 3.10
C GLU A 46 -2.70 13.99 4.47
N ARG A 47 -3.86 13.34 4.69
CA ARG A 47 -4.60 13.37 5.98
C ARG A 47 -3.93 12.62 7.14
N GLY A 48 -2.71 12.12 6.99
CA GLY A 48 -1.99 11.40 8.05
C GLY A 48 -2.35 9.93 8.22
N LYS A 49 -3.26 9.34 7.43
CA LYS A 49 -3.61 7.90 7.48
C LYS A 49 -2.54 7.03 6.81
N ILE A 50 -2.29 5.83 7.35
CA ILE A 50 -1.34 4.87 6.75
C ILE A 50 -1.98 4.25 5.50
N LEU A 51 -1.26 4.25 4.38
CA LEU A 51 -1.73 3.62 3.15
C LEU A 51 -1.80 2.08 3.32
N PRO A 52 -2.91 1.45 2.89
CA PRO A 52 -3.04 0.00 2.99
C PRO A 52 -2.13 -0.71 1.99
N SER A 53 -1.66 -1.92 2.34
CA SER A 53 -0.75 -2.74 1.52
C SER A 53 -1.26 -3.01 0.10
N ARG A 54 -2.59 -3.05 -0.10
CA ARG A 54 -3.20 -3.21 -1.43
C ARG A 54 -2.88 -2.07 -2.40
N MET A 55 -2.65 -0.86 -1.88
CA MET A 55 -2.35 0.33 -2.70
C MET A 55 -0.85 0.44 -2.95
N THR A 56 -0.04 0.18 -1.92
CA THR A 56 1.42 0.33 -1.93
C THR A 56 2.16 -0.89 -2.47
N GLY A 57 1.56 -2.09 -2.41
CA GLY A 57 2.19 -3.33 -2.87
C GLY A 57 3.27 -3.88 -1.93
N THR A 58 3.31 -3.41 -0.68
CA THR A 58 4.25 -3.87 0.35
C THR A 58 3.92 -5.29 0.82
N CYS A 59 4.95 -6.10 1.11
CA CYS A 59 4.74 -7.42 1.69
C CYS A 59 4.24 -7.31 3.15
N ALA A 60 3.67 -8.38 3.68
CA ALA A 60 3.09 -8.38 5.02
C ALA A 60 4.12 -8.08 6.13
N GLY A 61 5.36 -8.56 5.98
CA GLY A 61 6.45 -8.30 6.93
C GLY A 61 6.82 -6.82 6.98
N HIS A 62 7.19 -6.25 5.83
CA HIS A 62 7.54 -4.83 5.72
C HIS A 62 6.37 -3.92 6.08
N GLN A 63 5.11 -4.31 5.86
CA GLN A 63 3.96 -3.50 6.29
C GLN A 63 3.85 -3.42 7.83
N ARG A 64 4.22 -4.46 8.57
CA ARG A 64 4.24 -4.47 10.05
C ARG A 64 5.36 -3.59 10.60
N GLU A 65 6.54 -3.67 9.99
CA GLU A 65 7.67 -2.81 10.32
C GLU A 65 7.35 -1.34 10.01
N LEU A 66 6.81 -1.06 8.82
CA LEU A 66 6.42 0.27 8.41
C LEU A 66 5.35 0.87 9.32
N THR A 67 4.32 0.10 9.70
CA THR A 67 3.32 0.58 10.67
C THR A 67 3.94 0.88 12.04
N THR A 68 4.93 0.10 12.47
CA THR A 68 5.64 0.34 13.73
C THR A 68 6.52 1.60 13.65
N ALA A 69 7.24 1.78 12.55
CA ALA A 69 8.04 2.98 12.28
C ALA A 69 7.17 4.24 12.21
N VAL A 70 6.04 4.21 11.48
CA VAL A 70 5.10 5.34 11.40
C VAL A 70 4.52 5.68 12.77
N LYS A 71 4.16 4.68 13.59
CA LYS A 71 3.66 4.93 14.95
C LYS A 71 4.72 5.61 15.83
N ARG A 72 5.98 5.15 15.77
CA ARG A 72 7.10 5.79 16.48
C ARG A 72 7.34 7.22 16.01
N ALA A 73 7.34 7.45 14.70
CA ALA A 73 7.50 8.78 14.11
C ALA A 73 6.41 9.75 14.56
N ARG A 74 5.15 9.29 14.69
CA ARG A 74 4.05 10.11 15.21
C ARG A 74 4.22 10.50 16.68
N ASN A 75 4.73 9.59 17.51
CA ASN A 75 4.98 9.89 18.93
C ASN A 75 6.04 10.99 19.12
N ILE A 76 7.00 11.09 18.19
CA ILE A 76 8.08 12.10 18.20
C ILE A 76 7.66 13.36 17.39
N ALA A 77 6.39 13.47 16.98
CA ALA A 77 5.85 14.57 16.19
C ALA A 77 6.51 14.78 14.80
N MET A 78 7.17 13.75 14.24
CA MET A 78 7.72 13.80 12.87
C MET A 78 6.64 13.65 11.79
N LEU A 79 5.51 13.02 12.14
CA LEU A 79 4.34 12.86 11.28
C LEU A 79 3.07 13.23 12.05
N SER A 80 2.13 13.88 11.38
CA SER A 80 0.85 14.25 11.95
C SER A 80 -0.04 13.01 12.16
N PHE A 81 -0.87 13.03 13.21
CA PHE A 81 -1.87 11.99 13.44
C PHE A 81 -3.05 12.13 12.47
N MET A 82 -3.57 13.34 12.32
CA MET A 82 -4.69 13.70 11.45
C MET A 82 -4.58 15.20 11.13
N GLU A 83 -4.70 15.57 9.87
CA GLU A 83 -4.95 16.96 9.45
C GLU A 83 -6.47 17.16 9.31
N LYS A 84 -6.98 18.31 9.77
CA LYS A 84 -8.41 18.59 9.91
C LYS A 84 -9.10 18.71 8.55
#